data_AF-A0AA88NJG2-F1
#
_entry.id   AF-A0AA88NJG2-F1
#
_cell.length_a   1.000
_cell.length_b   1.000
_cell.length_c   1.000
_cell.angle_alpha   90.00
_cell.angle_beta   90.00
_cell.angle_gamma   90.00
#
_symmetry.space_group_name_H-M   'P 1'
#
loop_
_entity.id
_entity.type
_entity.pdbx_description
1 polymer ?
#
loop_
_entity_poly.entity_id
_entity_poly.type
_entity_poly.pdbx_seq_one_letter_code
_entity_poly.pdbx_strand_id
1 'polypeptide(L)'
;NLVTFDDLRHQGISKSTSDIKFDSEWFEYIKKELKTNKKQEEEKTSIEKRLKEELSENEKEKAQLVDKAYNTIMKLSEIDLKPDSAFIFQSVDFLIPLAEETGREDLVQKLRDLRKIQPEAEERVNVAMAYRRAGFSKQK
;
A
#
# COMPACT_ATOMS: atom_id res chain seq x y z
N ASN A 1 -25.28 -54.54 -21.20
CA ASN A 1 -26.60 -54.00 -20.85
C ASN A 1 -26.45 -52.53 -20.49
N LEU A 2 -26.87 -51.64 -21.40
CA LEU A 2 -26.98 -50.21 -21.12
C LEU A 2 -28.24 -50.02 -20.30
N VAL A 3 -28.08 -49.69 -19.02
CA VAL A 3 -29.20 -49.28 -18.17
C VAL A 3 -29.70 -47.95 -18.71
N THR A 4 -30.95 -47.92 -19.16
CA THR A 4 -31.56 -46.71 -19.71
C THR A 4 -32.04 -45.81 -18.56
N PHE A 5 -32.20 -44.52 -18.85
CA PHE A 5 -32.70 -43.56 -17.86
C PHE A 5 -34.10 -43.95 -17.32
N ASP A 6 -34.91 -44.62 -18.13
CA ASP A 6 -36.22 -45.13 -17.73
C ASP A 6 -36.10 -46.31 -16.76
N ASP A 7 -35.08 -47.17 -16.90
CA ASP A 7 -34.82 -48.26 -15.95
C ASP A 7 -34.48 -47.72 -14.54
N LEU A 8 -33.79 -46.57 -14.45
CA LEU A 8 -33.45 -45.92 -13.20
C LEU A 8 -34.64 -45.27 -12.50
N ARG A 9 -35.64 -44.76 -13.25
CA ARG A 9 -36.88 -44.22 -12.63
C ARG A 9 -37.66 -45.29 -11.89
N HIS A 10 -37.66 -46.52 -12.39
CA HIS A 10 -38.39 -47.63 -11.78
C HIS A 10 -37.68 -48.22 -10.55
N GLN A 11 -36.37 -48.05 -10.42
CA GLN A 11 -35.61 -48.45 -9.23
C GLN A 11 -35.62 -47.41 -8.10
N GLY A 12 -35.78 -46.12 -8.43
CA GLY A 12 -35.64 -45.03 -7.44
C GLY A 12 -36.94 -44.58 -6.75
N ILE A 13 -38.11 -44.99 -7.22
CA ILE A 13 -39.40 -44.44 -6.75
C ILE A 13 -40.20 -45.53 -6.03
N SER A 14 -39.76 -45.89 -4.81
CA SER A 14 -40.57 -46.63 -3.82
C SER A 14 -40.81 -45.81 -2.55
N LYS A 15 -41.01 -44.50 -2.70
CA LYS A 15 -41.59 -43.66 -1.65
C LYS A 15 -42.44 -42.60 -2.35
N SER A 16 -43.68 -42.47 -1.88
CA SER A 16 -44.70 -41.55 -2.37
C SER A 16 -44.11 -40.22 -2.82
N THR A 17 -44.22 -39.93 -4.13
CA THR A 17 -43.89 -38.63 -4.72
C THR A 17 -44.87 -37.53 -4.29
N SER A 18 -45.72 -37.77 -3.28
CA SER A 18 -46.82 -36.89 -2.85
C SER A 18 -46.44 -35.87 -1.77
N ASP A 19 -45.28 -35.99 -1.12
CA ASP A 19 -45.02 -35.23 0.11
C ASP A 19 -43.92 -34.16 -0.02
N ILE A 20 -43.31 -33.99 -1.20
CA ILE A 20 -42.38 -32.88 -1.45
C ILE A 20 -43.19 -31.68 -1.93
N LYS A 21 -43.62 -30.83 -1.01
CA LYS A 21 -44.26 -29.55 -1.32
C LYS A 21 -43.18 -28.51 -1.62
N PHE A 22 -43.21 -27.91 -2.81
CA PHE A 22 -42.31 -26.82 -3.17
C PHE A 22 -42.54 -25.62 -2.25
N ASP A 23 -41.51 -25.23 -1.50
CA ASP A 23 -41.51 -24.04 -0.68
C ASP A 23 -41.12 -22.82 -1.53
N SER A 24 -42.15 -22.17 -2.08
CA SER A 24 -41.99 -20.99 -2.92
C SER A 24 -41.44 -19.77 -2.17
N GLU A 25 -41.69 -19.67 -0.87
CA GLU A 25 -41.23 -18.54 -0.06
C GLU A 25 -39.72 -18.65 0.19
N TRP A 26 -39.25 -19.86 0.55
CA TRP A 26 -37.84 -20.15 0.68
C TRP A 26 -37.09 -19.95 -0.64
N PHE A 27 -37.66 -20.38 -1.78
CA PHE A 27 -37.04 -20.19 -3.09
C PHE A 27 -36.86 -18.71 -3.45
N GLU A 28 -37.89 -17.87 -3.26
CA GLU A 28 -37.78 -16.43 -3.53
C GLU A 28 -36.85 -15.72 -2.54
N TYR A 29 -36.79 -16.17 -1.27
CA TYR A 29 -35.80 -15.69 -0.30
C TYR A 29 -34.36 -15.95 -0.77
N ILE A 30 -34.03 -17.20 -1.11
CA ILE A 30 -32.69 -17.57 -1.60
C ILE A 30 -32.33 -16.80 -2.89
N LYS A 31 -33.29 -16.64 -3.80
CA LYS A 31 -33.08 -15.88 -5.03
C LYS A 31 -32.78 -14.40 -4.76
N LYS A 32 -33.45 -13.79 -3.77
CA LYS A 32 -33.16 -12.42 -3.35
C LYS A 32 -31.78 -12.31 -2.70
N GLU A 33 -31.44 -13.26 -1.83
CA GLU A 33 -30.15 -13.30 -1.14
C GLU A 33 -28.97 -13.48 -2.11
N LEU A 34 -29.11 -14.34 -3.13
CA LEU A 34 -28.13 -14.48 -4.19
C LEU A 34 -27.93 -13.19 -4.99
N LYS A 35 -29.00 -12.47 -5.31
CA LYS A 35 -28.91 -11.17 -6.00
C LYS A 35 -28.21 -10.12 -5.14
N THR A 36 -28.51 -10.06 -3.84
CA THR A 36 -27.84 -9.11 -2.94
C THR A 36 -26.37 -9.45 -2.76
N ASN A 37 -26.04 -10.74 -2.60
CA ASN A 37 -24.66 -11.20 -2.46
C ASN A 37 -23.85 -10.90 -3.72
N LYS A 38 -24.41 -11.16 -4.90
CA LYS A 38 -23.77 -10.82 -6.18
C LYS A 38 -23.49 -9.33 -6.31
N LYS A 39 -24.46 -8.47 -5.94
CA LYS A 39 -24.26 -7.01 -5.97
C LYS A 39 -23.15 -6.57 -5.01
N GLN A 40 -23.13 -7.11 -3.79
CA GLN A 40 -22.07 -6.82 -2.81
C GLN A 40 -20.69 -7.30 -3.28
N GLU A 41 -20.63 -8.45 -3.96
CA GLU A 41 -19.40 -8.97 -4.54
C GLU A 41 -18.89 -8.03 -5.64
N GLU A 42 -19.75 -7.62 -6.57
CA GLU A 42 -19.42 -6.65 -7.63
C GLU A 42 -18.92 -5.31 -7.06
N GLU A 43 -19.56 -4.79 -6.02
CA GLU A 43 -19.14 -3.58 -5.31
C GLU A 43 -17.76 -3.75 -4.66
N LYS A 44 -17.52 -4.87 -3.96
CA LYS A 44 -16.22 -5.17 -3.34
C LYS A 44 -15.12 -5.28 -4.39
N THR A 45 -15.36 -5.98 -5.50
CA THR A 45 -14.39 -6.10 -6.60
C THR A 45 -14.08 -4.74 -7.22
N SER A 46 -15.09 -3.88 -7.38
CA SER A 46 -14.90 -2.51 -7.87
C SER A 46 -14.01 -1.67 -6.93
N ILE A 47 -14.26 -1.74 -5.62
CA ILE A 47 -13.45 -1.07 -4.61
C ILE A 47 -12.02 -1.60 -4.62
N GLU A 48 -11.84 -2.93 -4.64
CA GLU A 48 -10.50 -3.55 -4.68
C GLU A 48 -9.70 -3.11 -5.91
N LYS A 49 -10.35 -3.05 -7.08
CA LYS A 49 -9.72 -2.56 -8.31
C LYS A 49 -9.25 -1.11 -8.17
N ARG A 50 -10.12 -0.23 -7.67
CA ARG A 50 -9.79 1.19 -7.45
C ARG A 50 -8.64 1.36 -6.47
N LEU A 51 -8.66 0.62 -5.36
CA LEU A 51 -7.57 0.67 -4.37
C LEU A 51 -6.23 0.21 -4.96
N LYS A 52 -6.23 -0.81 -5.82
CA LYS A 52 -5.02 -1.26 -6.54
C LYS A 52 -4.49 -0.18 -7.50
N GLU A 53 -5.38 0.51 -8.20
CA GLU A 53 -5.03 1.62 -9.10
C GLU A 53 -4.45 2.81 -8.31
N GLU A 54 -5.14 3.27 -7.27
CA GLU A 54 -4.71 4.36 -6.39
C GLU A 54 -3.37 4.05 -5.70
N LEU A 55 -3.18 2.80 -5.25
CA LEU A 55 -1.91 2.36 -4.66
C LEU A 55 -0.77 2.44 -5.68
N SER A 56 -0.98 1.96 -6.91
CA SER A 56 0.04 2.02 -7.96
C SER A 56 0.38 3.45 -8.36
N GLU A 57 -0.60 4.36 -8.40
CA GLU A 57 -0.38 5.77 -8.67
C GLU A 57 0.44 6.44 -7.56
N ASN A 58 0.07 6.19 -6.30
CA ASN A 58 0.82 6.68 -5.13
C ASN A 58 2.27 6.18 -5.10
N GLU A 59 2.53 4.92 -5.47
CA GLU A 59 3.89 4.39 -5.56
C GLU A 59 4.72 5.12 -6.63
N LYS A 60 4.11 5.43 -7.79
CA LYS A 60 4.77 6.20 -8.85
C LYS A 60 5.05 7.63 -8.41
N GLU A 61 4.08 8.30 -7.80
CA GLU A 61 4.25 9.67 -7.28
C GLU A 61 5.33 9.72 -6.21
N LYS A 62 5.34 8.77 -5.27
CA LYS A 62 6.38 8.65 -4.24
C LYS A 62 7.77 8.55 -4.87
N ALA A 63 7.95 7.68 -5.87
CA ALA A 63 9.23 7.55 -6.57
C ALA A 63 9.66 8.84 -7.26
N GLN A 64 8.73 9.55 -7.93
CA GLN A 64 9.02 10.85 -8.55
C GLN A 64 9.41 11.91 -7.52
N LEU A 65 8.78 11.92 -6.35
CA LEU A 65 9.10 12.84 -5.26
C LEU A 65 10.48 12.56 -4.68
N VAL A 66 10.86 11.29 -4.52
CA VAL A 66 12.22 10.90 -4.11
C VAL A 66 13.25 11.41 -5.12
N ASP A 67 13.01 11.20 -6.42
CA ASP A 67 13.91 11.67 -7.48
C ASP A 67 14.05 13.21 -7.46
N LYS A 68 12.94 13.94 -7.27
CA LYS A 68 12.94 15.41 -7.16
C LYS A 68 13.68 15.91 -5.92
N ALA A 69 13.45 15.27 -4.77
CA ALA A 69 14.07 15.67 -3.51
C ALA A 69 15.58 15.42 -3.55
N TYR A 70 16.03 14.28 -4.10
CA TYR A 70 17.44 14.01 -4.37
C TYR A 70 18.07 15.11 -5.23
N ASN A 71 17.48 15.43 -6.38
CA ASN A 71 17.99 16.48 -7.28
C ASN A 71 18.06 17.85 -6.60
N THR A 72 17.11 18.15 -5.72
CA THR A 72 17.08 19.40 -4.97
C THR A 72 18.23 19.47 -3.96
N ILE A 73 18.46 18.38 -3.21
CA ILE A 73 19.59 18.29 -2.27
C ILE A 73 20.92 18.45 -2.99
N MET A 74 21.10 17.78 -4.13
CA MET A 74 22.33 17.89 -4.91
C MET A 74 22.58 19.34 -5.36
N LYS A 75 21.57 20.00 -5.94
CA LYS A 75 21.70 21.42 -6.34
C LYS A 75 22.00 22.34 -5.16
N LEU A 76 21.36 22.12 -4.00
CA LEU A 76 21.63 22.93 -2.81
C LEU A 76 23.05 22.71 -2.28
N SER A 77 23.55 21.47 -2.34
CA SER A 77 24.93 21.14 -1.95
C SER A 77 25.98 21.75 -2.89
N GLU A 78 25.64 21.97 -4.16
CA GLU A 78 26.54 22.55 -5.16
C GLU A 78 26.61 24.08 -5.08
N ILE A 79 25.48 24.75 -4.81
CA ILE A 79 25.36 26.20 -5.02
C ILE A 79 25.73 27.04 -3.79
N ASP A 80 25.32 26.64 -2.59
CA ASP A 80 25.42 27.57 -1.44
C ASP A 80 25.42 26.91 -0.05
N LEU A 81 25.01 25.64 0.04
CA LEU A 81 24.95 24.97 1.33
C LEU A 81 26.24 24.18 1.53
N LYS A 82 27.02 24.57 2.54
CA LYS A 82 28.20 23.79 2.94
C LYS A 82 27.79 22.31 3.07
N PRO A 83 28.57 21.37 2.50
CA PRO A 83 28.27 19.96 2.62
C PRO A 83 28.16 19.53 4.09
N ASP A 84 28.84 20.23 5.01
CA ASP A 84 28.79 20.05 6.46
C ASP A 84 27.52 20.59 7.18
N SER A 85 26.51 21.05 6.43
CA SER A 85 25.33 21.64 7.05
C SER A 85 24.44 20.58 7.70
N ALA A 86 23.97 20.88 8.90
CA ALA A 86 23.02 20.04 9.63
C ALA A 86 21.74 19.72 8.84
N PHE A 87 21.37 20.60 7.89
CA PHE A 87 20.22 20.44 7.03
C PHE A 87 20.43 19.35 5.96
N ILE A 88 21.58 19.32 5.27
CA ILE A 88 21.87 18.27 4.30
C ILE A 88 21.92 16.93 5.02
N PHE A 89 22.59 16.85 6.17
CA PHE A 89 22.69 15.62 6.96
C PHE A 89 21.32 15.02 7.29
N GLN A 90 20.42 15.82 7.88
CA GLN A 90 19.05 15.36 8.22
C GLN A 90 18.24 14.98 6.98
N SER A 91 18.39 15.74 5.89
CA SER A 91 17.64 15.51 4.66
C SER A 91 18.10 14.23 3.94
N VAL A 92 19.41 13.95 3.97
CA VAL A 92 20.00 12.72 3.43
C VAL A 92 19.59 11.51 4.26
N ASP A 93 19.66 11.60 5.59
CA ASP A 93 19.20 10.53 6.49
C ASP A 93 17.71 10.20 6.31
N PHE A 94 16.89 11.22 6.00
CA PHE A 94 15.48 11.03 5.67
C PHE A 94 15.27 10.36 4.31
N LEU A 95 16.08 10.70 3.30
CA LEU A 95 15.89 10.23 1.93
C LEU A 95 16.43 8.83 1.65
N ILE A 96 17.46 8.38 2.36
CA ILE A 96 18.02 7.02 2.20
C ILE A 96 16.94 5.93 2.31
N PRO A 97 16.15 5.85 3.40
CA PRO A 97 15.12 4.80 3.51
C PRO A 97 14.04 4.93 2.43
N LEU A 98 13.68 6.15 2.02
CA LEU A 98 12.69 6.37 0.96
C LEU A 98 13.18 5.94 -0.42
N ALA A 99 14.48 6.12 -0.71
CA ALA A 99 15.12 5.64 -1.92
C ALA A 99 15.21 4.10 -1.94
N GLU A 100 15.47 3.47 -0.79
CA GLU A 100 15.45 2.00 -0.66
C GLU A 100 14.05 1.44 -0.91
N GLU A 101 13.02 2.03 -0.28
CA GLU A 101 11.62 1.64 -0.45
C GLU A 101 11.12 1.80 -1.89
N THR A 102 11.69 2.73 -2.67
CA THR A 102 11.31 2.98 -4.07
C THR A 102 12.20 2.26 -5.08
N GLY A 103 13.12 1.40 -4.63
CA GLY A 103 14.02 0.61 -5.48
C GLY A 103 15.08 1.44 -6.22
N ARG A 104 15.45 2.61 -5.69
CA ARG A 104 16.43 3.54 -6.28
C ARG A 104 17.83 3.29 -5.74
N GLU A 105 18.37 2.10 -5.99
CA GLU A 105 19.67 1.67 -5.44
C GLU A 105 20.82 2.61 -5.82
N ASP A 106 20.79 3.20 -7.03
CA ASP A 106 21.80 4.16 -7.47
C ASP A 106 21.76 5.46 -6.64
N LEU A 107 20.56 5.92 -6.27
CA LEU A 107 20.38 7.08 -5.39
C LEU A 107 20.81 6.77 -3.97
N VAL A 108 20.49 5.57 -3.47
CA VAL A 108 20.91 5.11 -2.13
C VAL A 108 22.43 5.17 -1.99
N GLN A 109 23.17 4.66 -2.98
CA GLN A 109 24.63 4.69 -2.95
C GLN A 109 25.16 6.14 -2.93
N LYS A 110 24.66 7.01 -3.81
CA LYS A 110 25.06 8.43 -3.87
C LYS A 110 24.74 9.18 -2.57
N LEU A 111 23.58 8.93 -1.97
CA LEU A 111 23.17 9.53 -0.69
C LEU A 111 24.05 9.04 0.47
N ARG A 112 24.42 7.75 0.50
CA ARG A 112 25.34 7.20 1.51
C ARG A 112 26.74 7.80 1.39
N ASP A 113 27.21 8.03 0.16
CA ASP A 113 28.51 8.67 -0.06
C ASP A 113 28.47 10.15 0.34
N LEU A 114 27.38 10.86 0.03
CA LEU A 114 27.16 12.23 0.50
C LEU A 114 27.14 12.31 2.03
N ARG A 115 26.54 11.33 2.71
CA ARG A 115 26.51 11.24 4.18
C ARG A 115 27.91 11.04 4.79
N LYS A 116 28.77 10.22 4.18
CA LYS A 116 30.13 9.94 4.69
C LYS A 116 31.04 11.17 4.68
N ILE A 117 30.78 12.14 3.79
CA ILE A 117 31.58 13.36 3.65
C ILE A 117 31.34 14.33 4.83
N GLN A 118 30.37 14.07 5.73
CA GLN A 118 29.85 15.07 6.69
C GLN A 118 30.07 14.78 8.20
N PRO A 119 31.20 14.22 8.66
CA PRO A 119 31.39 13.88 10.08
C PRO A 119 31.32 15.11 11.03
N GLU A 120 31.72 16.30 10.58
CA GLU A 120 31.59 17.54 11.36
C GLU A 120 30.13 18.05 11.48
N ALA A 121 29.22 17.55 10.64
CA ALA A 121 27.81 17.93 10.66
C ALA A 121 27.06 17.28 11.83
N GLU A 122 27.47 16.08 12.28
CA GLU A 122 26.78 15.32 13.33
C GLU A 122 26.82 16.06 14.68
N GLU A 123 27.98 16.62 15.06
CA GLU A 123 28.14 17.48 16.24
C GLU A 123 27.22 18.72 16.15
N ARG A 124 27.16 19.36 14.97
CA ARG A 124 26.35 20.56 14.74
C ARG A 124 24.85 20.25 14.76
N VAL A 125 24.43 19.09 14.25
CA VAL A 125 23.05 18.59 14.36
C VAL A 125 22.67 18.39 15.82
N ASN A 126 23.54 17.75 16.61
CA ASN A 126 23.30 17.53 18.03
C ASN A 126 23.15 18.84 18.80
N VAL A 127 24.01 19.82 18.53
CA VAL A 127 23.94 21.17 19.11
C VAL A 127 22.64 21.88 18.69
N ALA A 128 22.28 21.88 17.41
CA ALA A 128 21.03 22.48 16.93
C ALA A 128 19.79 21.84 17.55
N MET A 129 19.78 20.51 17.69
CA MET A 129 18.70 19.76 18.32
C MET A 129 18.62 20.05 19.84
N ALA A 130 19.76 20.23 20.52
CA ALA A 130 19.79 20.64 21.92
C ALA A 130 19.21 22.05 22.12
N TYR A 131 19.57 23.01 21.26
CA TYR A 131 18.96 24.36 21.27
C TYR A 131 17.45 24.32 21.03
N ARG A 132 17.00 23.52 20.05
CA ARG A 132 15.57 23.31 19.78
C ARG A 132 14.84 22.80 21.02
N ARG A 133 15.37 21.75 21.68
CA ARG A 133 14.79 21.17 22.91
C ARG A 133 14.74 22.18 24.06
N ALA A 134 15.82 22.94 24.26
CA ALA A 134 15.89 23.97 25.29
C ALA A 134 14.90 25.12 25.04
N GLY A 135 14.68 25.50 23.78
CA GLY A 135 13.68 26.52 23.40
C GLY A 135 12.25 26.09 23.73
N PHE A 136 11.88 24.85 23.42
CA PHE A 136 10.55 24.29 23.76
C PHE A 136 10.32 24.12 25.28
N SER A 137 11.40 23.99 26.06
CA SER A 137 11.33 23.86 27.52
C SER A 137 11.04 25.18 28.24
N LYS A 138 11.21 26.33 27.55
CA LYS A 138 10.99 27.69 28.09
C LYS A 138 9.59 28.27 27.79
N GLN A 139 8.74 27.53 27.08
CA GLN A 139 7.36 27.93 26.75
C GLN A 139 6.30 27.27 27.66
N LYS A 140 6.69 26.84 28.87
CA LYS A 140 5.75 26.39 29.91
C LYS A 140 5.50 27.47 30.93
#